data_AF-K0DZK8-F1
#
_entry.id   AF-K0DZK8-F1
#
_cell.length_a   1.000
_cell.length_b   1.000
_cell.length_c   1.000
_cell.angle_alpha   90.00
_cell.angle_beta   90.00
_cell.angle_gamma   90.00
#
_symmetry.space_group_name_H-M   'P 1'
#
loop_
_entity.id
_entity.type
_entity.pdbx_description
1 polymer ?
#
loop_
_entity_poly.entity_id
_entity_poly.type
_entity_poly.pdbx_seq_one_letter_code
_entity_poly.pdbx_strand_id
1 'polypeptide(L)'
;MTGTNSANQPLPAYLVGYSLDHTHRVVVGIRATSADAACAIARAAFDAGTLWDDGPHMPLLYDDYEEFDGQILSFDATGVTAWPAADVSVRAVRLHAAAHPLLAFARLVDERLPRPEAIETWHPEALVPITLTVGQVRELRALLETLSEC
;
A
#
# COMPACT_ATOMS: atom_id res chain seq x y z
N MET A 1 2.09 10.49 57.81
CA MET A 1 1.05 10.69 56.79
C MET A 1 1.66 10.37 55.44
N THR A 2 1.21 9.26 54.86
CA THR A 2 1.71 8.64 53.64
C THR A 2 1.51 9.55 52.44
N GLY A 3 2.60 9.96 51.79
CA GLY A 3 2.58 10.56 50.46
C GLY A 3 2.13 9.49 49.47
N THR A 4 0.91 9.63 48.95
CA THR A 4 0.36 8.77 47.91
C THR A 4 1.07 9.08 46.59
N ASN A 5 1.83 8.08 46.14
CA ASN A 5 2.48 7.98 44.83
C ASN A 5 1.44 8.25 43.72
N SER A 6 1.40 9.47 43.18
CA SER A 6 0.54 9.85 42.04
C SER A 6 1.20 9.48 40.70
N ALA A 7 1.75 8.26 40.62
CA ALA A 7 2.48 7.77 39.46
C ALA A 7 1.72 6.62 38.80
N ASN A 8 0.47 6.85 38.38
CA ASN A 8 -0.20 5.94 37.44
C ASN A 8 -1.48 6.48 36.77
N GLN A 9 -1.71 7.80 36.72
CA GLN A 9 -2.81 8.30 35.91
C GLN A 9 -2.41 8.25 34.43
N PRO A 10 -3.23 7.63 33.56
CA PRO A 10 -2.95 7.63 32.13
C PRO A 10 -2.96 9.07 31.62
N LEU A 11 -1.99 9.39 30.76
CA LEU A 11 -1.90 10.71 30.14
C LEU A 11 -3.15 10.98 29.29
N PRO A 12 -3.57 12.25 29.15
CA PRO A 12 -4.67 12.61 28.26
C PRO A 12 -4.40 12.19 26.81
N ALA A 13 -5.44 11.73 26.11
CA ALA A 13 -5.36 11.36 24.69
C ALA A 13 -5.72 12.56 23.79
N TYR A 14 -5.12 12.59 22.60
CA TYR A 14 -5.35 13.63 21.61
C TYR A 14 -5.47 13.01 20.21
N LEU A 15 -6.27 13.64 19.35
CA LEU A 15 -6.20 13.48 17.89
C LEU A 15 -5.30 14.59 17.38
N VAL A 16 -4.24 14.22 16.64
CA VAL A 16 -3.31 15.18 16.06
C VAL A 16 -3.35 14.99 14.55
N GLY A 17 -3.58 16.08 13.83
CA GLY A 17 -3.70 16.08 12.38
C GLY A 17 -3.06 17.30 11.75
N TYR A 18 -2.77 17.19 10.47
CA TYR A 18 -2.40 18.29 9.59
C TYR A 18 -3.07 18.06 8.23
N SER A 19 -3.04 19.07 7.37
CA SER A 19 -3.48 18.94 5.99
C SER A 19 -2.52 19.70 5.09
N LEU A 20 -2.30 19.17 3.89
CA LEU A 20 -1.48 19.76 2.85
C LEU A 20 -2.27 19.77 1.55
N ASP A 21 -2.10 20.83 0.78
CA ASP A 21 -2.60 20.90 -0.59
C ASP A 21 -1.65 20.11 -1.50
N HIS A 22 -2.22 19.25 -2.34
CA HIS A 22 -1.50 18.46 -3.33
C HIS A 22 -2.10 18.66 -4.72
N THR A 23 -1.26 18.58 -5.75
CA THR A 23 -1.69 18.42 -7.14
C THR A 23 -1.59 16.95 -7.52
N HIS A 24 -2.73 16.33 -7.88
CA HIS A 24 -2.71 15.01 -8.48
C HIS A 24 -2.28 15.12 -9.94
N ARG A 25 -1.12 14.57 -10.27
CA ARG A 25 -0.57 14.62 -11.62
C ARG A 25 -0.56 13.22 -12.20
N VAL A 26 -1.21 13.10 -13.37
CA VAL A 26 -1.30 11.86 -14.14
C VAL A 26 -0.76 12.09 -15.54
N VAL A 27 0.10 11.19 -16.02
CA VAL A 27 0.65 11.21 -17.37
C VAL A 27 0.48 9.83 -17.99
N VAL A 28 -0.16 9.77 -19.17
CA VAL A 28 -0.33 8.55 -19.95
C VAL A 28 0.32 8.67 -21.32
N GLY A 29 0.79 7.56 -21.88
CA GLY A 29 1.28 7.52 -23.26
C GLY A 29 0.12 7.42 -24.24
N ILE A 30 0.04 8.28 -25.27
CA ILE A 30 -1.00 8.18 -26.30
C ILE A 30 -0.38 8.38 -27.68
N ARG A 31 -0.70 7.48 -28.61
CA ARG A 31 -0.41 7.65 -30.04
C ARG A 31 -1.61 8.26 -30.73
N ALA A 32 -1.45 9.45 -31.30
CA ALA A 32 -2.50 10.15 -32.02
C ALA A 32 -1.93 10.95 -33.19
N THR A 33 -2.81 11.38 -34.09
CA THR A 33 -2.43 12.20 -35.26
C THR A 33 -2.15 13.67 -34.91
N SER A 34 -2.57 14.12 -33.72
CA SER A 34 -2.34 15.47 -33.20
C SER A 34 -2.43 15.50 -31.67
N ALA A 35 -2.01 16.61 -31.06
CA ALA A 35 -2.17 16.84 -29.62
C ALA A 35 -3.66 16.84 -29.21
N ASP A 36 -4.52 17.53 -29.97
CA ASP A 36 -5.96 17.56 -29.67
C ASP A 36 -6.59 16.17 -29.74
N ALA A 37 -6.19 15.35 -30.72
CA ALA A 37 -6.64 13.97 -30.81
C ALA A 37 -6.16 13.13 -29.61
N ALA A 38 -4.91 13.35 -29.15
CA ALA A 38 -4.42 12.69 -27.94
C ALA A 38 -5.21 13.10 -26.70
N CYS A 39 -5.53 14.39 -26.52
CA CYS A 39 -6.35 14.88 -25.43
C CYS A 39 -7.78 14.31 -25.48
N ALA A 40 -8.38 14.21 -26.67
CA ALA A 40 -9.70 13.61 -26.84
C ALA A 40 -9.71 12.12 -26.45
N ILE A 41 -8.67 11.37 -26.83
CA ILE A 41 -8.49 9.97 -26.43
C ILE A 41 -8.34 9.85 -24.91
N ALA A 42 -7.49 10.67 -24.29
CA ALA A 42 -7.31 10.68 -22.83
C ALA A 42 -8.61 10.98 -22.09
N ARG A 43 -9.37 11.97 -22.56
CA ARG A 43 -10.66 12.35 -21.98
C ARG A 43 -11.67 11.21 -22.06
N ALA A 44 -11.79 10.58 -23.23
CA ALA A 44 -12.69 9.45 -23.40
C ALA A 44 -12.33 8.27 -22.46
N ALA A 45 -11.03 7.98 -22.29
CA ALA A 45 -10.56 6.96 -21.36
C ALA A 45 -10.82 7.32 -19.88
N PHE A 46 -10.65 8.60 -19.51
CA PHE A 46 -10.99 9.08 -18.17
C PHE A 46 -12.49 8.92 -17.89
N ASP A 47 -13.35 9.36 -18.81
CA ASP A 47 -14.80 9.27 -18.67
C ASP A 47 -15.28 7.80 -18.62
N ALA A 48 -14.56 6.89 -19.29
CA ALA A 48 -14.81 5.45 -19.26
C ALA A 48 -14.19 4.74 -18.03
N GLY A 49 -13.37 5.43 -17.24
CA GLY A 49 -12.66 4.83 -16.10
C GLY A 49 -11.49 3.91 -16.47
N THR A 50 -11.06 3.90 -17.73
CA THR A 50 -10.00 3.01 -18.25
C THR A 50 -8.63 3.70 -18.36
N LEU A 51 -8.53 4.96 -17.93
CA LEU A 51 -7.28 5.74 -18.01
C LEU A 51 -6.14 5.09 -17.21
N TRP A 52 -6.46 4.38 -16.13
CA TRP A 52 -5.51 3.78 -15.19
C TRP A 52 -5.23 2.29 -15.46
N ASP A 53 -5.73 1.73 -16.56
CA ASP A 53 -5.59 0.30 -16.86
C ASP A 53 -4.13 -0.12 -17.18
N ASP A 54 -3.22 0.85 -17.37
CA ASP A 54 -1.81 0.64 -17.71
C ASP A 54 -1.60 -0.34 -18.89
N GLY A 55 -2.34 -0.10 -19.98
CA GLY A 55 -2.33 -0.97 -21.16
C GLY A 55 -1.20 -0.62 -22.15
N PRO A 56 -0.80 -1.55 -23.04
CA PRO A 56 0.27 -1.31 -24.02
C PRO A 56 -0.01 -0.18 -25.03
N HIS A 57 -1.29 0.17 -25.21
CA HIS A 57 -1.72 1.27 -26.09
C HIS A 57 -1.94 2.59 -25.35
N MET A 58 -2.00 2.55 -24.02
CA MET A 58 -2.12 3.71 -23.14
C MET A 58 -1.41 3.41 -21.80
N PRO A 59 -0.06 3.36 -21.79
CA PRO A 59 0.67 3.04 -20.57
C PRO A 59 0.54 4.19 -19.57
N LEU A 60 0.44 3.86 -18.30
CA LEU A 60 0.48 4.82 -17.19
C LEU A 60 1.94 5.17 -16.93
N LEU A 61 2.33 6.41 -17.24
CA LEU A 61 3.72 6.86 -17.18
C LEU A 61 4.05 7.58 -15.87
N TYR A 62 3.04 8.20 -15.26
CA TYR A 62 3.15 8.90 -13.98
C TYR A 62 1.77 8.98 -13.34
N ASP A 63 1.67 8.68 -12.06
CA ASP A 63 0.46 8.83 -11.26
C ASP A 63 0.89 9.07 -9.81
N ASP A 64 0.93 10.34 -9.41
CA ASP A 64 1.35 10.70 -8.06
C ASP A 64 0.76 12.05 -7.63
N TYR A 65 0.86 12.32 -6.33
CA TYR A 65 0.50 13.58 -5.70
C TYR A 65 1.75 14.42 -5.44
N GLU A 66 1.84 15.57 -6.08
CA GLU A 66 2.93 16.54 -5.85
C GLU A 66 2.47 17.56 -4.80
N GLU A 67 3.23 17.72 -3.71
CA GLU A 67 2.97 18.77 -2.72
C GLU A 67 3.29 20.15 -3.32
N PHE A 68 2.50 21.17 -2.98
CA PHE A 68 2.86 22.54 -3.33
C PHE A 68 4.08 23.00 -2.50
N ASP A 69 5.13 23.47 -3.17
CA ASP A 69 6.38 23.90 -2.53
C ASP A 69 6.16 25.14 -1.64
N GLY A 70 6.86 25.19 -0.51
CA GLY A 70 6.77 26.29 0.45
C GLY A 70 5.57 26.25 1.42
N GLN A 71 4.77 25.17 1.42
CA GLN A 71 3.75 24.98 2.45
C GLN A 71 4.38 24.78 3.84
N ILE A 72 3.80 25.41 4.86
CA ILE A 72 4.22 25.23 6.25
C ILE A 72 3.33 24.17 6.89
N LEU A 73 3.95 23.08 7.35
CA LEU A 73 3.24 22.02 8.06
C LEU A 73 2.74 22.54 9.42
N SER A 74 1.41 22.59 9.59
CA SER A 74 0.77 23.01 10.84
C SER A 74 -0.03 21.88 11.43
N PHE A 75 0.21 21.58 12.70
CA PHE A 75 -0.49 20.52 13.43
C PHE A 75 -1.54 21.12 14.36
N ASP A 76 -2.74 20.57 14.31
CA ASP A 76 -3.79 20.81 15.30
C ASP A 76 -3.95 19.58 16.19
N ALA A 77 -4.24 19.82 17.47
CA ALA A 77 -4.45 18.77 18.45
C ALA A 77 -5.78 18.95 19.18
N THR A 78 -6.66 17.97 19.06
CA THR A 78 -7.96 17.94 19.75
C THR A 78 -7.95 16.87 20.84
N GLY A 79 -8.19 17.27 22.10
CA GLY A 79 -8.24 16.35 23.24
C GLY A 79 -9.44 15.39 23.17
N VAL A 80 -9.22 14.12 23.49
CA VAL A 80 -10.25 13.06 23.46
C VAL A 80 -10.16 12.14 24.66
N THR A 81 -11.27 11.50 25.02
CA THR A 81 -11.31 10.50 26.11
C THR A 81 -10.79 9.14 25.66
N ALA A 82 -10.92 8.82 24.37
CA ALA A 82 -10.39 7.63 23.72
C ALA A 82 -10.23 7.92 22.21
N TRP A 83 -9.35 7.19 21.53
CA TRP A 83 -9.23 7.28 20.07
C TRP A 83 -10.44 6.64 19.38
N PRO A 84 -10.94 7.23 18.29
CA PRO A 84 -11.97 6.60 17.47
C PRO A 84 -11.41 5.34 16.79
N ALA A 85 -12.32 4.51 16.27
CA ALA A 85 -11.91 3.46 15.35
C ALA A 85 -11.18 4.06 14.14
N ALA A 86 -10.18 3.34 13.64
CA ALA A 86 -9.46 3.74 12.46
C ALA A 86 -10.41 3.83 11.24
N ASP A 87 -10.24 4.87 10.44
CA ASP A 87 -10.95 5.02 9.18
C ASP A 87 -10.58 3.90 8.18
N VAL A 88 -11.47 3.63 7.22
CA VAL A 88 -11.22 2.61 6.18
C VAL A 88 -9.96 2.91 5.36
N SER A 89 -9.55 4.17 5.21
CA SER A 89 -8.28 4.55 4.58
C SER A 89 -7.05 3.95 5.27
N VAL A 90 -7.12 3.70 6.58
CA VAL A 90 -6.02 3.06 7.33
C VAL A 90 -5.81 1.62 6.87
N ARG A 91 -6.86 0.91 6.43
CA ARG A 91 -6.74 -0.43 5.85
C ARG A 91 -5.93 -0.40 4.56
N ALA A 92 -6.17 0.60 3.70
CA ALA A 92 -5.42 0.77 2.46
C ALA A 92 -3.92 1.03 2.74
N VAL A 93 -3.61 1.86 3.74
CA VAL A 93 -2.22 2.11 4.18
C VAL A 93 -1.54 0.82 4.66
N ARG A 94 -2.23 0.03 5.49
CA ARG A 94 -1.70 -1.25 6.00
C ARG A 94 -1.49 -2.26 4.88
N LEU A 95 -2.43 -2.38 3.95
CA LEU A 95 -2.33 -3.27 2.80
C LEU A 95 -1.14 -2.89 1.91
N HIS A 96 -0.99 -1.59 1.61
CA HIS A 96 0.14 -1.10 0.81
C HIS A 96 1.49 -1.39 1.49
N ALA A 97 1.59 -1.16 2.81
CA ALA A 97 2.78 -1.48 3.58
C ALA A 97 3.09 -2.99 3.58
N ALA A 98 2.06 -3.85 3.60
CA ALA A 98 2.20 -5.31 3.60
C ALA A 98 2.53 -5.90 2.22
N ALA A 99 2.26 -5.17 1.12
CA ALA A 99 2.51 -5.66 -0.24
C ALA A 99 4.00 -5.97 -0.50
N HIS A 100 4.90 -5.14 0.01
CA HIS A 100 6.35 -5.32 -0.18
C HIS A 100 6.88 -6.58 0.54
N PRO A 101 6.61 -6.80 1.85
CA PRO A 101 6.93 -8.06 2.51
C PRO A 101 6.30 -9.29 1.85
N LEU A 102 5.05 -9.18 1.38
CA LEU A 102 4.36 -10.28 0.70
C LEU A 102 5.07 -10.66 -0.60
N LEU A 103 5.44 -9.68 -1.42
CA LEU A 103 6.23 -9.91 -2.63
C LEU A 103 7.61 -10.49 -2.32
N ALA A 104 8.28 -10.02 -1.27
CA ALA A 104 9.56 -10.57 -0.83
C ALA A 104 9.42 -12.04 -0.42
N PHE A 105 8.36 -12.41 0.30
CA PHE A 105 8.07 -13.79 0.63
C PHE A 105 7.73 -14.64 -0.61
N ALA A 106 6.94 -14.11 -1.54
CA ALA A 106 6.63 -14.81 -2.80
C ALA A 106 7.91 -15.12 -3.61
N ARG A 107 8.84 -14.15 -3.69
CA ARG A 107 10.16 -14.35 -4.33
C ARG A 107 11.01 -15.38 -3.58
N LEU A 108 11.02 -15.34 -2.25
CA LEU A 108 11.71 -16.31 -1.42
C LEU A 108 11.24 -17.75 -1.68
N VAL A 109 9.93 -17.92 -1.89
CA VAL A 109 9.30 -19.18 -2.26
C VAL A 109 9.72 -19.59 -3.66
N ASP A 110 9.60 -18.70 -4.65
CA ASP A 110 10.00 -18.94 -6.05
C ASP A 110 11.46 -19.40 -6.17
N GLU A 111 12.39 -18.73 -5.46
CA GLU A 111 13.81 -19.10 -5.40
C GLU A 111 14.06 -20.51 -4.84
N ARG A 112 13.13 -21.04 -4.03
CA ARG A 112 13.24 -22.37 -3.41
C ARG A 112 12.47 -23.44 -4.15
N LEU A 113 11.59 -23.07 -5.07
CA LEU A 113 10.87 -24.03 -5.89
C LEU A 113 11.86 -24.71 -6.87
N PRO A 114 11.63 -25.99 -7.21
CA PRO A 114 12.36 -26.60 -8.31
C PRO A 114 12.10 -25.81 -9.59
N ARG A 115 13.09 -25.82 -10.50
CA ARG A 115 12.94 -25.14 -11.79
C ARG A 115 11.71 -25.67 -12.55
N PRO A 116 11.03 -24.83 -13.34
CA PRO A 116 9.83 -25.23 -14.08
C PRO A 116 10.00 -26.53 -14.87
N GLU A 117 11.14 -26.72 -15.54
CA GLU A 117 11.41 -27.90 -16.37
C GLU A 117 11.50 -29.19 -15.55
N ALA A 118 11.86 -29.08 -14.26
CA ALA A 118 11.96 -30.24 -13.37
C ALA A 118 10.58 -30.75 -12.94
N ILE A 119 9.56 -29.89 -12.93
CA ILE A 119 8.21 -30.20 -12.44
C ILE A 119 7.20 -30.50 -13.54
N GLU A 120 7.53 -30.24 -14.82
CA GLU A 120 6.65 -30.50 -15.98
C GLU A 120 6.17 -31.96 -16.06
N THR A 121 6.98 -32.89 -15.56
CA THR A 121 6.68 -34.33 -15.60
C THR A 121 6.02 -34.84 -14.33
N TRP A 122 5.83 -33.97 -13.33
CA TRP A 122 5.27 -34.37 -12.05
C TRP A 122 3.75 -34.47 -12.15
N HIS A 123 3.18 -35.33 -11.31
CA HIS A 123 1.73 -35.40 -11.17
C HIS A 123 1.19 -34.07 -10.58
N PRO A 124 0.04 -33.53 -11.03
CA PRO A 124 -0.49 -32.24 -10.54
C PRO A 124 -0.67 -32.17 -9.02
N GLU A 125 -0.96 -33.31 -8.39
CA GLU A 125 -1.13 -33.43 -6.93
C GLU A 125 0.18 -33.74 -6.17
N ALA A 126 1.34 -33.68 -6.83
CA ALA A 126 2.61 -33.90 -6.18
C ALA A 126 2.91 -32.77 -5.19
N LEU A 127 3.20 -33.13 -3.94
CA LEU A 127 3.55 -32.16 -2.90
C LEU A 127 4.99 -31.68 -3.08
N VAL A 128 5.19 -30.36 -3.02
CA VAL A 128 6.51 -29.73 -3.05
C VAL A 128 6.86 -29.18 -1.65
N PRO A 129 7.76 -29.83 -0.90
CA PRO A 129 8.18 -29.31 0.39
C PRO A 129 9.08 -28.10 0.22
N ILE A 130 8.84 -27.05 1.02
CA ILE A 130 9.71 -25.87 1.09
C ILE A 130 10.25 -25.74 2.51
N THR A 131 11.56 -25.52 2.63
CA THR A 131 12.21 -25.32 3.93
C THR A 131 12.37 -23.83 4.21
N LEU A 132 11.86 -23.39 5.36
CA LEU A 132 11.96 -22.03 5.86
C LEU A 132 12.70 -22.00 7.19
N THR A 133 13.39 -20.91 7.48
CA THR A 133 13.95 -20.67 8.82
C THR A 133 12.83 -20.30 9.79
N VAL A 134 13.08 -20.46 11.10
CA VAL A 134 12.13 -20.03 12.13
C VAL A 134 11.85 -18.52 12.04
N GLY A 135 12.84 -17.71 11.64
CA GLY A 135 12.66 -16.27 11.41
C GLY A 135 11.67 -15.98 10.29
N GLN A 136 11.85 -16.62 9.14
CA GLN A 136 10.95 -16.47 7.98
C GLN A 136 9.52 -16.91 8.30
N VAL A 137 9.36 -17.98 9.10
CA VAL A 137 8.02 -18.42 9.54
C VAL A 137 7.37 -17.38 10.47
N ARG A 138 8.13 -16.73 11.35
CA ARG A 138 7.61 -15.68 12.24
C ARG A 138 7.20 -14.44 11.46
N GLU A 139 8.03 -14.00 10.52
CA GLU A 139 7.75 -12.88 9.63
C GLU A 139 6.49 -13.13 8.80
N LEU A 140 6.36 -14.33 8.19
CA LEU A 140 5.16 -14.72 7.45
C LEU A 140 3.91 -14.67 8.33
N ARG A 141 3.97 -15.19 9.56
CA ARG A 141 2.80 -15.19 10.47
C ARG A 141 2.38 -13.77 10.84
N ALA A 142 3.34 -12.91 11.19
CA ALA A 142 3.07 -11.52 11.51
C ALA A 142 2.49 -10.77 10.30
N LEU A 143 2.99 -11.06 9.10
CA LEU A 143 2.46 -10.51 7.85
C LEU A 143 1.01 -10.96 7.61
N LEU A 144 0.71 -12.25 7.77
CA LEU A 144 -0.64 -12.79 7.57
C LEU A 144 -1.63 -12.24 8.61
N GLU A 145 -1.21 -12.06 9.86
CA GLU A 145 -2.01 -11.41 10.90
C GLU A 145 -2.34 -9.96 10.49
N THR A 146 -1.32 -9.19 10.07
CA THR A 146 -1.50 -7.81 9.57
C THR A 146 -2.48 -7.77 8.39
N LEU A 147 -2.32 -8.66 7.40
CA LEU A 147 -3.19 -8.73 6.21
C LEU A 147 -4.62 -9.14 6.56
N SER A 148 -4.84 -9.96 7.59
CA SER A 148 -6.18 -10.37 8.02
C SER A 148 -6.98 -9.24 8.69
N GLU A 149 -6.28 -8.22 9.17
CA GLU A 149 -6.85 -7.03 9.80
C GLU A 149 -6.99 -5.83 8.85
N CYS A 150 -6.52 -5.97 7.61
CA CYS A 150 -6.73 -5.00 6.52
C CYS A 150 -8.10 -5.22 5.87
#